data_AF-A0A0M2XTD6-F1
#
_entry.id   AF-A0A0M2XTD6-F1
#
_cell.length_a   1.000
_cell.length_b   1.000
_cell.length_c   1.000
_cell.angle_alpha   90.00
_cell.angle_beta   90.00
_cell.angle_gamma   90.00
#
_symmetry.space_group_name_H-M   'P 1'
#
loop_
_entity.id
_entity.type
_entity.pdbx_description
1 polymer ?
#
loop_
_entity_poly.entity_id
_entity_poly.type
_entity_poly.pdbx_seq_one_letter_code
_entity_poly.pdbx_strand_id
1 'polypeptide(L)'
;MKLVRAIKIILLTCYGIFLPIYLGIILPEYWACRNCIHEGAMGTDAWGNSVQCFGDSKAFGEVIFQFSSFLVSGLTAALISICLRAYYLKRNAKK
;
A
#
# COMPACT_ATOMS: atom_id res chain seq x y z
N MET A 1 4.21 -28.46 2.41
CA MET A 1 4.20 -27.45 3.50
C MET A 1 5.30 -26.39 3.39
N LYS A 2 6.54 -26.73 2.96
CA LYS A 2 7.64 -25.76 2.78
C LYS A 2 7.32 -24.65 1.76
N LEU A 3 6.69 -25.00 0.64
CA LEU A 3 6.29 -24.04 -0.41
C LEU A 3 5.31 -22.97 0.10
N VAL A 4 4.25 -23.37 0.79
CA VAL A 4 3.25 -22.43 1.36
C VAL A 4 3.88 -21.50 2.39
N ARG A 5 4.82 -22.03 3.19
CA ARG A 5 5.58 -21.23 4.16
C ARG A 5 6.51 -20.23 3.48
N ALA A 6 7.19 -20.63 2.40
CA ALA A 6 8.03 -19.75 1.60
C ALA A 6 7.21 -18.64 0.93
N ILE A 7 6.08 -18.99 0.29
CA ILE A 7 5.17 -18.00 -0.33
C ILE A 7 4.69 -16.99 0.72
N LYS A 8 4.28 -17.45 1.91
CA LYS A 8 3.86 -16.55 2.99
C LYS A 8 4.97 -15.59 3.42
N ILE A 9 6.21 -16.08 3.55
CA ILE A 9 7.36 -15.25 3.93
C ILE A 9 7.62 -14.20 2.86
N ILE A 10 7.65 -14.59 1.59
CA ILE A 10 7.84 -13.64 0.47
C ILE A 10 6.74 -12.58 0.48
N LEU A 11 5.47 -12.99 0.61
CA LEU A 11 4.33 -12.08 0.62
C LEU A 11 4.39 -11.11 1.81
N LEU A 12 4.81 -11.59 2.98
CA LEU A 12 4.98 -10.77 4.18
C LEU A 12 6.14 -9.78 4.02
N THR A 13 7.27 -10.21 3.45
CA THR A 13 8.42 -9.34 3.19
C THR A 13 8.06 -8.26 2.18
N CYS A 14 7.41 -8.61 1.06
CA CYS A 14 6.94 -7.63 0.08
C CYS A 14 5.96 -6.64 0.73
N TYR A 15 4.98 -7.12 1.50
CA TYR A 15 4.05 -6.25 2.21
C TYR A 15 4.74 -5.33 3.22
N GLY A 16 5.70 -5.86 3.99
CA GLY A 16 6.44 -5.11 4.99
C GLY A 16 7.32 -3.99 4.41
N ILE A 17 7.72 -4.09 3.15
CA ILE A 17 8.46 -3.03 2.43
C ILE A 17 7.50 -2.06 1.73
N PHE A 18 6.48 -2.59 1.03
CA PHE A 18 5.56 -1.75 0.26
C PHE A 18 4.65 -0.89 1.14
N LEU A 19 4.20 -1.42 2.29
CA LEU A 19 3.30 -0.69 3.19
C LEU A 19 3.90 0.61 3.74
N PRO A 20 5.12 0.65 4.31
CA PRO A 20 5.70 1.90 4.81
C PRO A 20 6.01 2.89 3.69
N ILE A 21 6.37 2.44 2.48
CA ILE A 21 6.56 3.32 1.32
C ILE A 21 5.22 3.95 0.93
N TYR A 22 4.15 3.15 0.87
CA TYR A 22 2.82 3.64 0.54
C TYR A 22 2.30 4.66 1.57
N LEU A 23 2.40 4.35 2.87
CA LEU A 23 1.91 5.22 3.94
C LEU A 23 2.82 6.44 4.19
N GLY A 24 4.12 6.29 3.98
CA GLY A 24 5.11 7.32 4.30
C GLY A 24 5.36 8.32 3.16
N ILE A 25 5.20 7.90 1.90
CA ILE A 25 5.56 8.71 0.74
C ILE A 25 4.34 8.90 -0.16
N ILE A 26 3.81 7.80 -0.72
CA ILE A 26 2.79 7.86 -1.79
C ILE A 26 1.49 8.52 -1.31
N LEU A 27 0.99 8.11 -0.14
CA LEU A 27 -0.27 8.62 0.42
C LEU A 27 -0.14 10.10 0.87
N PRO A 28 0.91 10.50 1.62
CA PRO A 28 1.14 11.91 1.96
C PRO A 28 1.31 12.82 0.74
N GLU A 29 2.08 12.41 -0.26
CA GLU A 29 2.27 13.19 -1.49
C GLU A 29 0.97 13.32 -2.27
N TYR A 30 0.20 12.24 -2.42
CA TYR A 30 -1.11 12.31 -3.07
C TYR A 30 -2.08 13.26 -2.35
N TRP A 31 -2.10 13.24 -1.01
CA TRP A 31 -2.93 14.16 -0.22
C TRP A 31 -2.47 15.62 -0.31
N ALA A 32 -1.16 15.87 -0.35
CA ALA A 32 -0.62 17.20 -0.55
C ALA A 32 -1.00 17.77 -1.92
N CYS A 33 -0.98 16.92 -2.95
CA CYS A 33 -1.08 17.33 -4.34
C CYS A 33 -2.46 17.17 -4.98
N ARG A 34 -3.44 16.51 -4.34
CA ARG A 34 -4.80 16.27 -4.90
C ARG A 34 -5.57 17.54 -5.28
N ASN A 35 -5.24 18.66 -4.64
CA ASN A 35 -5.91 19.96 -4.82
C ASN A 35 -5.06 20.94 -5.66
N CYS A 36 -3.84 20.56 -6.03
CA CYS A 36 -2.97 21.38 -6.86
C CYS A 36 -3.38 21.24 -8.33
N ILE A 37 -3.67 22.37 -8.97
CA ILE A 37 -4.16 22.43 -10.37
C ILE A 37 -3.01 22.66 -11.35
N HIS A 38 -1.87 23.19 -10.87
CA HIS A 38 -0.71 23.57 -11.67
C HIS A 38 0.49 22.67 -11.38
N GLU A 39 1.24 22.33 -12.43
CA GLU A 39 2.51 21.61 -12.35
C GLU A 39 3.53 22.37 -11.50
N GLY A 40 4.28 21.64 -10.68
CA GLY A 40 5.31 22.23 -9.83
C GLY A 40 4.78 23.04 -8.64
N ALA A 41 3.45 23.03 -8.40
CA ALA A 41 2.87 23.57 -7.19
C ALA A 41 3.47 22.86 -5.96
N MET A 42 3.74 23.63 -4.91
CA MET A 42 4.18 23.08 -3.64
C MET A 42 2.97 22.70 -2.82
N GLY A 43 2.86 21.41 -2.49
CA GLY A 43 1.93 20.90 -1.49
C GLY A 43 2.65 20.76 -0.14
N THR A 44 1.89 20.82 0.95
CA THR A 44 2.41 20.41 2.26
C THR A 44 2.00 18.96 2.48
N ASP A 45 2.98 18.08 2.66
CA ASP A 45 2.72 16.69 2.99
C ASP A 45 2.13 16.54 4.40
N ALA A 46 1.68 15.33 4.74
CA ALA A 46 1.15 15.03 6.07
C ALA A 46 2.19 15.20 7.21
N TRP A 47 3.47 15.37 6.86
CA TRP A 47 4.58 15.54 7.78
C TRP A 47 4.98 17.02 7.96
N GLY A 48 4.33 17.93 7.24
CA GLY A 48 4.62 19.36 7.27
C GLY A 48 5.74 19.81 6.32
N ASN A 49 6.27 18.92 5.49
CA ASN A 49 7.29 19.26 4.49
C ASN A 49 6.65 19.80 3.22
N SER A 50 7.30 20.78 2.60
CA SER A 50 6.96 21.22 1.25
C SER A 50 7.43 20.18 0.25
N VAL A 51 6.48 19.52 -0.42
CA VAL A 51 6.74 18.59 -1.52
C VAL A 51 6.35 19.24 -2.83
N GLN A 52 7.19 19.08 -3.85
CA GLN A 52 6.87 19.54 -5.19
C GLN A 52 5.94 18.52 -5.84
N CYS A 53 4.77 18.97 -6.28
CA CYS A 53 3.83 18.10 -6.97
C CYS A 53 4.36 17.79 -8.37
N PHE A 54 4.91 16.60 -8.53
CA PHE A 54 5.42 16.07 -9.79
C PHE A 54 4.32 15.34 -10.56
N GLY A 55 4.14 15.72 -11.83
CA GLY A 55 3.23 15.08 -12.76
C GLY A 55 2.44 16.11 -13.54
N ASP A 56 2.62 16.11 -14.86
CA ASP A 56 2.01 17.04 -15.82
C ASP A 56 0.47 16.99 -15.87
N SER A 57 -0.14 16.14 -15.05
CA SER A 57 -1.57 16.09 -14.83
C SER A 57 -1.86 15.44 -13.47
N LYS A 58 -2.81 16.01 -12.73
CA LYS A 58 -3.46 15.39 -11.56
C LYS A 58 -3.79 13.90 -11.79
N ALA A 59 -4.13 13.55 -13.04
CA ALA A 59 -4.41 12.19 -13.46
C ALA A 59 -3.23 11.22 -13.21
N PHE A 60 -1.98 11.63 -13.44
CA PHE A 60 -0.83 10.74 -13.26
C PHE A 60 -0.61 10.37 -11.78
N GLY A 61 -0.66 11.36 -10.89
CA GLY A 61 -0.56 11.12 -9.44
C GLY A 61 -1.72 10.28 -8.91
N GLU A 62 -2.93 10.48 -9.44
CA GLU A 62 -4.10 9.69 -9.09
C GLU A 62 -3.99 8.23 -9.57
N VAL A 63 -3.45 8.00 -10.77
CA VAL A 63 -3.20 6.64 -11.31
C VAL A 63 -2.16 5.91 -10.46
N ILE A 64 -1.05 6.56 -10.10
CA ILE A 64 -0.05 5.96 -9.20
C ILE A 64 -0.69 5.61 -7.86
N PHE A 65 -1.42 6.55 -7.27
CA PHE A 65 -2.10 6.32 -6.00
C PHE A 65 -3.08 5.15 -6.07
N GLN A 66 -3.93 5.09 -7.10
CA GLN A 66 -4.88 4.01 -7.30
C GLN A 66 -4.19 2.66 -7.50
N PHE A 67 -3.15 2.61 -8.33
CA PHE A 67 -2.39 1.39 -8.57
C PHE A 67 -1.72 0.88 -7.28
N SER A 68 -1.04 1.77 -6.54
CA SER A 68 -0.42 1.41 -5.26
C SER A 68 -1.45 1.00 -4.21
N SER A 69 -2.60 1.69 -4.16
CA SER A 69 -3.70 1.33 -3.25
C SER A 69 -4.29 -0.05 -3.57
N PHE A 70 -4.43 -0.37 -4.86
CA PHE A 70 -4.86 -1.69 -5.31
C PHE A 70 -3.86 -2.79 -4.91
N LEU A 71 -2.56 -2.54 -5.07
CA LEU A 71 -1.51 -3.48 -4.66
C LEU A 71 -1.51 -3.72 -3.14
N VAL A 72 -1.56 -2.66 -2.34
CA VAL A 72 -1.55 -2.77 -0.88
C VAL A 72 -2.81 -3.46 -0.36
N SER A 73 -3.99 -3.10 -0.88
CA SER A 73 -5.25 -3.75 -0.49
C SER A 73 -5.29 -5.23 -0.91
N GLY A 74 -4.83 -5.56 -2.11
CA GLY A 74 -4.72 -6.94 -2.60
C GLY A 74 -3.80 -7.80 -1.74
N LEU A 75 -2.61 -7.29 -1.39
CA LEU A 75 -1.67 -7.99 -0.50
C LEU A 75 -2.27 -8.19 0.91
N THR A 76 -2.96 -7.16 1.44
CA THR A 76 -3.61 -7.24 2.75
C THR A 76 -4.71 -8.31 2.76
N ALA A 77 -5.57 -8.33 1.74
CA ALA A 77 -6.65 -9.32 1.60
C ALA A 77 -6.11 -10.76 1.48
N ALA A 78 -5.01 -10.95 0.75
CA ALA A 78 -4.35 -12.24 0.63
C ALA A 78 -3.80 -12.73 1.99
N LEU A 79 -3.12 -11.86 2.74
CA LEU A 79 -2.61 -12.19 4.08
C LEU A 79 -3.74 -12.54 5.06
N ILE A 80 -4.82 -11.74 5.07
CA ILE A 80 -6.00 -12.00 5.92
C ILE A 80 -6.62 -13.36 5.56
N SER A 81 -6.79 -13.66 4.28
CA SER A 81 -7.35 -14.94 3.81
C SER A 81 -6.51 -16.15 4.25
N ILE A 82 -5.18 -16.03 4.20
CA ILE A 82 -4.26 -17.08 4.68
C ILE A 82 -4.37 -17.24 6.20
N CYS A 83 -4.40 -16.14 6.94
CA CYS A 83 -4.54 -16.16 8.40
C CYS A 83 -5.87 -16.77 8.86
N LEU A 84 -6.98 -16.39 8.21
CA LEU A 84 -8.29 -16.97 8.47
C LEU A 84 -8.32 -18.46 8.17
N ARG A 85 -7.82 -18.90 7.01
CA ARG A 85 -7.72 -20.34 6.69
C ARG A 85 -6.91 -21.10 7.74
N ALA A 86 -5.77 -20.56 8.15
CA ALA A 86 -4.94 -21.18 9.19
C ALA A 86 -5.68 -21.26 10.54
N TYR A 87 -6.42 -20.23 10.91
CA TYR A 87 -7.24 -20.21 12.13
C TYR A 87 -8.37 -21.24 12.07
N TYR A 88 -9.11 -21.32 10.97
CA TYR A 88 -10.18 -22.30 10.78
C TYR A 88 -9.67 -23.74 10.83
N LEU A 89 -8.56 -24.05 10.16
CA LEU A 89 -7.95 -25.38 10.23
C LEU A 89 -7.53 -25.75 11.66
N LYS A 90 -6.93 -24.80 12.40
CA LYS A 90 -6.54 -25.01 13.79
C LYS A 90 -7.74 -25.21 14.72
N ARG A 91 -8.86 -24.53 14.45
CA ARG A 91 -10.12 -24.68 15.21
C ARG A 91 -10.76 -26.04 14.97
N ASN A 92 -10.82 -26.50 13.72
CA ASN A 92 -11.41 -27.79 13.38
C ASN A 92 -10.57 -28.98 13.86
N ALA A 93 -9.24 -28.84 13.96
CA ALA A 93 -8.36 -29.88 14.51
C ALA A 93 -8.44 -30.02 16.04
N LYS A 94 -9.12 -29.09 16.74
CA LYS A 94 -9.34 -29.13 18.19
C LYS A 94 -10.74 -29.62 18.59
N LYS A 95 -11.63 -29.82 17.62
CA LYS A 95 -12.93 -30.48 17.80
C LYS A 95 -12.77 -31.96 17.49
#